data_AF-A0A3D1KDA1-F1
#
_entry.id   AF-A0A3D1KDA1-F1
#
_cell.length_a   1.000
_cell.length_b   1.000
_cell.length_c   1.000
_cell.angle_alpha   90.00
_cell.angle_beta   90.00
_cell.angle_gamma   90.00
#
_symmetry.space_group_name_H-M   'P 1'
#
loop_
_entity.id
_entity.type
_entity.pdbx_description
1 polymer ?
#
loop_
_entity_poly.entity_id
_entity_poly.type
_entity_poly.pdbx_seq_one_letter_code
_entity_poly.pdbx_strand_id
1 'polypeptide(L)'
;MFKRRKLGSTYIRSPAQNVQTAMAGNVSKVLFTIFICIAYLVILYILTGIVRFLCTEFGSMDPNTTVLALYNTAYCLPLKVGGIVFIIFYVFRDKMSNR
;
A
#
# COMPACT_ATOMS: atom_id res chain seq x y z
N MET A 1 -13.46 51.61 31.31
CA MET A 1 -14.36 50.56 30.81
C MET A 1 -13.62 49.75 29.74
N PHE A 2 -12.99 48.63 30.12
CA PHE A 2 -12.22 47.79 29.20
C PHE A 2 -13.15 47.01 28.27
N LYS A 3 -13.16 47.35 26.98
CA LYS A 3 -13.87 46.59 25.94
C LYS A 3 -13.20 45.23 25.76
N ARG A 4 -13.81 44.15 26.26
CA ARG A 4 -13.47 42.77 25.88
C ARG A 4 -13.75 42.60 24.38
N ARG A 5 -12.70 42.51 23.56
CA ARG A 5 -12.83 42.03 22.18
C ARG A 5 -13.18 40.55 22.25
N LYS A 6 -14.36 40.16 21.76
CA LYS A 6 -14.68 38.75 21.54
C LYS A 6 -13.65 38.22 20.55
N LEU A 7 -12.77 37.31 20.98
CA LEU A 7 -12.06 36.46 20.03
C LEU A 7 -13.15 35.76 19.21
N GLY A 8 -13.12 35.96 17.89
CA GLY A 8 -13.93 35.17 16.98
C GLY A 8 -13.70 33.68 17.26
N SER A 9 -14.69 32.85 16.97
CA SER A 9 -14.67 31.40 17.22
C SER A 9 -13.69 30.63 16.33
N THR A 10 -12.54 31.21 15.99
CA THR A 10 -11.37 30.45 15.56
C THR A 10 -10.90 29.67 16.78
N TYR A 11 -11.41 28.45 16.93
CA TYR A 11 -10.81 27.43 17.78
C TYR A 11 -9.35 27.30 17.36
N ILE A 12 -8.46 27.97 18.09
CA ILE A 12 -7.01 27.83 17.92
C ILE A 12 -6.72 26.40 18.40
N ARG A 13 -6.64 25.46 17.46
CA ARG A 13 -6.26 24.07 17.76
C ARG A 13 -4.94 24.10 18.50
N SER A 14 -4.87 23.45 19.66
CA SER A 14 -3.63 23.38 20.40
C SER A 14 -2.59 22.61 19.56
N PRO A 15 -1.28 22.94 19.70
CA PRO A 15 -0.22 22.17 19.03
C PRO A 15 -0.34 20.65 19.28
N ALA A 16 -0.84 20.24 20.45
CA ALA A 16 -1.08 18.84 20.79
C ALA A 16 -2.17 18.17 19.91
N GLN A 17 -3.23 18.90 19.54
CA GLN A 17 -4.28 18.39 18.65
C GLN A 17 -3.78 18.21 17.20
N ASN A 18 -2.86 19.07 16.76
CA ASN A 18 -2.21 18.92 15.45
C ASN A 18 -1.25 17.72 15.42
N VAL A 19 -0.52 17.45 16.51
CA VAL A 19 0.34 16.26 16.61
C VAL A 19 -0.50 14.99 16.61
N GLN A 20 -1.59 14.95 17.40
CA GLN A 20 -2.47 13.79 17.47
C GLN A 20 -3.10 13.45 16.12
N THR A 21 -3.57 14.44 15.37
CA THR A 21 -4.13 14.23 14.02
C THR A 21 -3.08 13.80 13.00
N ALA A 22 -1.87 14.36 13.07
CA ALA A 22 -0.75 13.94 12.21
C ALA A 22 -0.33 12.48 12.48
N MET A 23 -0.27 12.07 13.75
CA MET A 23 0.04 10.69 14.15
C MET A 23 -1.06 9.73 13.70
N ALA A 24 -2.33 10.04 13.94
CA ALA A 24 -3.46 9.22 13.49
C ALA A 24 -3.48 9.07 11.96
N GLY A 25 -3.20 10.14 11.21
CA GLY A 25 -3.10 10.10 9.75
C GLY A 25 -1.98 9.21 9.24
N ASN A 26 -0.81 9.21 9.90
CA ASN A 26 0.30 8.32 9.54
C ASN A 26 -0.01 6.85 9.85
N VAL A 27 -0.62 6.56 11.01
CA VAL A 27 -0.99 5.18 11.39
C VAL A 27 -2.01 4.60 10.42
N SER A 28 -3.04 5.36 10.05
CA SER A 28 -4.03 4.94 9.05
C SER A 28 -3.38 4.61 7.70
N LYS A 29 -2.42 5.43 7.24
CA LYS A 29 -1.67 5.17 6.00
C LYS A 29 -0.83 3.91 6.07
N VAL A 30 -0.17 3.64 7.20
CA VAL A 30 0.61 2.40 7.39
C VAL A 30 -0.32 1.19 7.32
N LEU A 31 -1.43 1.20 8.03
CA LEU A 31 -2.42 0.11 8.00
C LEU A 31 -2.96 -0.11 6.58
N PHE A 32 -3.32 0.96 5.88
CA PHE A 32 -3.80 0.89 4.50
C PHE A 32 -2.74 0.32 3.55
N THR A 33 -1.47 0.70 3.72
CA THR A 33 -0.35 0.16 2.94
C THR A 33 -0.22 -1.34 3.13
N ILE A 34 -0.33 -1.82 4.38
CA ILE A 34 -0.27 -3.26 4.69
C ILE A 34 -1.39 -4.01 3.95
N PHE A 35 -2.63 -3.51 4.03
CA PHE A 35 -3.77 -4.14 3.34
C PHE A 35 -3.58 -4.18 1.81
N ILE A 36 -3.11 -3.09 1.20
CA ILE A 36 -2.83 -3.07 -0.25
C ILE A 36 -1.70 -4.04 -0.61
N CYS A 37 -0.63 -4.10 0.18
CA CYS A 37 0.45 -5.05 -0.06
C CYS A 37 -0.05 -6.50 -0.03
N ILE A 38 -0.92 -6.85 0.92
CA ILE A 38 -1.53 -8.18 0.99
C ILE A 38 -2.38 -8.43 -0.26
N ALA A 39 -3.26 -7.49 -0.62
CA ALA A 39 -4.10 -7.61 -1.82
C ALA A 39 -3.26 -7.77 -3.09
N TYR A 40 -2.15 -7.03 -3.20
CA TYR A 40 -1.20 -7.15 -4.31
C TYR A 40 -0.59 -8.55 -4.40
N LEU A 41 -0.13 -9.12 -3.29
CA LEU A 41 0.45 -10.47 -3.27
C LEU A 41 -0.60 -11.53 -3.67
N VAL A 42 -1.85 -11.36 -3.24
CA VAL A 42 -2.96 -12.25 -3.65
C VAL A 42 -3.22 -12.17 -5.15
N ILE A 43 -3.29 -10.96 -5.71
CA ILE A 43 -3.47 -10.74 -7.15
C ILE A 43 -2.30 -11.37 -7.93
N LEU A 44 -1.07 -11.16 -7.47
CA LEU A 44 0.12 -11.74 -8.10
C LEU A 44 0.07 -13.28 -8.09
N TYR A 45 -0.38 -13.88 -6.99
CA TYR A 45 -0.57 -15.33 -6.90
C TYR A 45 -1.60 -15.85 -7.91
N ILE A 46 -2.73 -15.16 -8.05
CA ILE A 46 -3.75 -15.49 -9.06
C ILE A 46 -3.19 -15.39 -10.48
N LEU A 47 -2.44 -14.32 -10.78
CA LEU A 47 -1.78 -14.15 -12.07
C LEU A 47 -0.79 -15.28 -12.36
N THR A 48 0.00 -15.71 -11.38
CA THR A 48 0.89 -16.87 -11.56
C THR A 48 0.12 -18.17 -11.80
N GLY A 49 -1.08 -18.31 -11.24
CA GLY A 49 -1.98 -19.43 -11.54
C GLY A 49 -2.47 -19.42 -12.99
N ILE A 50 -2.83 -18.24 -13.52
CA ILE A 50 -3.22 -18.07 -14.92
C ILE A 50 -2.04 -18.37 -15.85
N VAL A 51 -0.84 -17.87 -15.54
CA VAL A 51 0.37 -18.16 -16.32
C VAL A 51 0.67 -19.66 -16.32
N ARG A 52 0.59 -20.32 -15.16
CA ARG A 52 0.74 -21.79 -15.10
C ARG A 52 -0.26 -22.47 -16.02
N PHE A 53 -1.55 -22.14 -15.91
CA PHE A 53 -2.60 -22.73 -16.73
C PHE A 53 -2.33 -22.57 -18.23
N LEU A 54 -1.95 -21.36 -18.66
CA LEU A 54 -1.59 -21.09 -20.05
C LEU A 54 -0.36 -21.89 -20.49
N CYS A 55 0.68 -21.96 -19.65
CA CYS A 55 1.90 -22.70 -19.95
C CYS A 55 1.72 -24.21 -19.95
N THR A 56 0.76 -24.76 -19.20
CA THR A 56 0.45 -26.19 -19.21
C THR A 56 -0.45 -26.58 -20.39
N GLU A 57 -1.43 -25.76 -20.75
CA GLU A 57 -2.39 -26.07 -21.83
C GLU A 57 -1.84 -25.74 -23.22
N PHE A 58 -1.10 -24.64 -23.35
CA PHE A 58 -0.59 -24.15 -24.65
C PHE A 58 0.95 -24.21 -24.76
N GLY A 59 1.64 -24.55 -23.67
CA GLY A 59 3.09 -24.63 -23.63
C GLY A 59 3.59 -26.04 -23.36
N SER A 60 4.87 -26.14 -23.00
CA SER A 60 5.58 -27.40 -22.71
C SER A 60 5.87 -27.56 -21.22
N MET A 61 5.09 -26.91 -20.36
CA MET A 61 5.37 -26.87 -18.92
C MET A 61 4.87 -28.14 -18.23
N ASP A 62 5.69 -28.71 -17.34
CA ASP A 62 5.32 -29.92 -16.59
C ASP A 62 4.03 -29.67 -15.78
N PRO A 63 2.96 -30.47 -15.98
CA PRO A 63 1.69 -30.34 -15.27
C PRO A 63 1.82 -30.50 -13.76
N ASN A 64 2.87 -31.17 -13.27
CA ASN A 64 3.14 -31.32 -11.84
C ASN A 64 3.70 -30.04 -11.20
N THR A 65 4.07 -29.03 -12.00
CA THR A 65 4.56 -27.76 -11.48
C THR A 65 3.44 -27.04 -10.74
N THR A 66 3.63 -26.85 -9.43
CA THR A 66 2.66 -26.14 -8.60
C THR A 66 2.76 -24.63 -8.78
N VAL A 67 1.64 -23.92 -8.59
CA VAL A 67 1.62 -22.45 -8.60
C VAL A 67 2.57 -21.89 -7.55
N LEU A 68 2.68 -22.54 -6.39
CA LEU A 68 3.60 -22.14 -5.33
C LEU A 68 5.07 -22.22 -5.75
N ALA A 69 5.45 -23.25 -6.51
CA ALA A 69 6.81 -23.38 -7.04
C ALA A 69 7.14 -22.23 -8.00
N LEU A 70 6.25 -21.93 -8.94
CA LEU A 70 6.36 -20.77 -9.84
C LEU A 70 6.42 -19.46 -9.09
N TYR A 71 5.55 -19.28 -8.10
CA TYR A 71 5.48 -18.08 -7.28
C TYR A 71 6.76 -17.85 -6.47
N ASN A 72 7.47 -18.91 -6.07
CA ASN A 72 8.73 -18.80 -5.32
C ASN A 72 9.99 -18.79 -6.20
N THR A 73 9.85 -18.75 -7.53
CA THR A 73 11.00 -18.62 -8.43
C THR A 73 11.70 -17.27 -8.28
N ALA A 74 13.00 -17.25 -8.62
CA ALA A 74 13.81 -16.04 -8.61
C ALA A 74 13.24 -14.93 -9.51
N TYR A 75 12.50 -15.27 -10.57
CA TYR A 75 11.87 -14.31 -11.47
C TYR A 75 10.67 -13.60 -10.85
N CYS A 76 9.95 -14.25 -9.94
CA CYS A 76 8.79 -13.67 -9.27
C CYS A 76 9.21 -12.74 -8.12
N LEU A 77 10.44 -12.90 -7.60
CA LEU A 77 10.95 -12.11 -6.46
C LEU A 77 11.09 -10.60 -6.79
N PRO A 78 11.69 -10.19 -7.93
CA PRO A 78 11.70 -8.78 -8.36
C PRO A 78 10.30 -8.18 -8.50
N LEU A 79 9.34 -8.94 -9.01
CA LEU A 79 7.94 -8.51 -9.13
C LEU A 79 7.30 -8.28 -7.77
N LYS A 80 7.51 -9.18 -6.81
CA LYS A 80 7.03 -9.00 -5.42
C LYS A 80 7.62 -7.75 -4.78
N VAL A 81 8.95 -7.63 -4.79
CA VAL A 81 9.65 -6.53 -4.14
C VAL A 81 9.35 -5.20 -4.82
N GLY A 82 9.42 -5.15 -6.15
CA GLY A 82 9.15 -3.94 -6.93
C GLY A 82 7.72 -3.43 -6.74
N GLY A 83 6.73 -4.33 -6.72
CA GLY A 83 5.34 -3.97 -6.45
C GLY A 83 5.13 -3.41 -5.04
N ILE A 84 5.74 -4.02 -4.02
CA ILE A 84 5.68 -3.52 -2.64
C ILE A 84 6.31 -2.11 -2.54
N VAL A 85 7.50 -1.93 -3.11
CA VAL A 85 8.18 -0.61 -3.14
C VAL A 85 7.32 0.43 -3.86
N PHE A 86 6.71 0.06 -4.98
CA PHE A 86 5.80 0.94 -5.71
C PHE A 86 4.56 1.32 -4.90
N ILE A 87 3.95 0.37 -4.19
CA ILE A 87 2.79 0.61 -3.33
C ILE A 87 3.16 1.57 -2.18
N ILE A 88 4.30 1.34 -1.53
CA ILE A 88 4.80 2.24 -0.49
C ILE A 88 5.02 3.64 -1.09
N PHE A 89 5.70 3.74 -2.23
CA PHE A 89 5.90 5.03 -2.88
C PHE A 89 4.57 5.72 -3.19
N TYR A 90 3.60 4.99 -3.77
CA TYR A 90 2.29 5.52 -4.14
C TYR A 90 1.50 6.06 -2.95
N VAL A 91 1.40 5.30 -1.85
CA VAL A 91 0.63 5.70 -0.66
C VAL A 91 1.28 6.91 0.04
N PHE A 92 2.61 7.00 0.02
CA PHE A 92 3.33 8.10 0.67
C PHE A 92 3.57 9.32 -0.24
N ARG A 93 3.50 9.18 -1.57
CA ARG A 93 3.65 10.29 -2.54
C ARG A 93 2.61 11.38 -2.36
N ASP A 94 1.42 11.04 -1.89
CA ASP A 94 0.34 11.99 -1.57
C ASP A 94 0.77 13.13 -0.62
N LYS A 95 1.81 12.93 0.22
CA LYS A 95 2.37 14.00 1.05
C LYS A 95 3.38 14.93 0.34
N MET A 96 3.92 14.55 -0.83
CA MET A 96 4.89 15.37 -1.56
C MET A 96 4.23 16.33 -2.56
N SER A 97 3.02 16.03 -3.03
CA SER A 97 2.32 16.86 -4.04
C SER A 97 1.45 17.98 -3.45
N ASN A 98 1.28 18.03 -2.13
CA ASN A 98 0.45 19.02 -1.42
C ASN A 98 1.29 20.04 -0.62
N ARG A 99 2.54 20.27 -1.03
CA ARG A 99 3.38 21.39 -0.58
C ARG A 99 3.62 22.32 -1.76
#